data_AF-A0A8T2N4Y1-F1
#
_entry.id   AF-A0A8T2N4Y1-F1
#
_cell.length_a   1.000
_cell.length_b   1.000
_cell.length_c   1.000
_cell.angle_alpha   90.00
_cell.angle_beta   90.00
_cell.angle_gamma   90.00
#
_symmetry.space_group_name_H-M   'P 1'
#
loop_
_entity.id
_entity.type
_entity.pdbx_description
1 polymer ?
#
loop_
_entity_poly.entity_id
_entity_poly.type
_entity_poly.pdbx_seq_one_letter_code
_entity_poly.pdbx_strand_id
1 'polypeptide(L)'
;MSLECCAVRVSSVQVVELDLGTVVPCCSGPKRPQDKVAISKMKEDFEACLEAKQGFKGFQVVRENLTTSKSFQYNGAEYSLSHGSVAVKARLSVKPYIKTSLSPGSGVVTYYLKESGVMSYLSQLGFEVVGYGCMTCIGNSGPLPESVVEAITQGDLVAAGVLSGNRNFEGRVHPNTRANYLASPPLVIAYAIAGTIRIDFEKEPLAVNAEGKEVFLRDIWPTREEIQAVERQHVIPAMFKEVYEKIETMELKPPKSITDAYVLLNLGDSVTTDHISPAGNIARNSPAARYLSNVKGVNPRDFNSYGSRRGNDAVMARGTFANIRLFNKFLNKQAPRTIHLPSEETGIKAVLAESYERIHRSNLVGMGIIPLEYLPGETADSLGLTGRERYTITIPDPLTPRMIIDIKLDSGKSFQARMRFDTDVELTYFHHGGILNYMIRKMSGK
;
A
#
# COMPACT_ATOMS: atom_id res chain seq x y z
N MET A 1 20.19 -48.83 -30.73
CA MET A 1 19.92 -48.00 -29.54
C MET A 1 18.64 -47.24 -29.79
N SER A 2 17.59 -47.48 -29.00
CA SER A 2 16.38 -46.67 -28.94
C SER A 2 16.51 -45.69 -27.77
N LEU A 3 16.43 -44.38 -28.03
CA LEU A 3 16.38 -43.36 -26.99
C LEU A 3 14.93 -43.12 -26.58
N GLU A 4 14.54 -43.63 -25.41
CA GLU A 4 13.24 -43.31 -24.81
C GLU A 4 13.26 -41.87 -24.29
N CYS A 5 12.57 -40.97 -25.00
CA CYS A 5 12.45 -39.57 -24.59
C CYS A 5 11.31 -39.42 -23.58
N CYS A 6 11.63 -39.41 -22.29
CA CYS A 6 10.64 -39.30 -21.22
C CYS A 6 10.13 -37.85 -21.07
N ALA A 7 9.02 -37.54 -21.76
CA ALA A 7 8.40 -36.22 -21.72
C ALA A 7 7.55 -36.01 -20.45
N VAL A 8 8.15 -35.40 -19.42
CA VAL A 8 7.44 -35.06 -18.17
C VAL A 8 6.42 -33.93 -18.43
N ARG A 9 5.12 -34.26 -18.30
CA ARG A 9 4.03 -33.30 -18.48
C ARG A 9 3.77 -32.52 -17.19
N VAL A 10 3.89 -31.19 -17.23
CA VAL A 10 3.61 -30.34 -16.06
C VAL A 10 2.11 -30.34 -15.75
N SER A 11 1.73 -30.95 -14.62
CA SER A 11 0.36 -30.92 -14.09
C SER A 11 0.21 -29.78 -13.08
N SER A 12 -0.61 -28.77 -13.39
CA SER A 12 -1.04 -27.78 -12.40
C SER A 12 -2.29 -28.26 -11.65
N VAL A 13 -2.44 -27.83 -10.39
CA VAL A 13 -3.62 -28.16 -9.56
C VAL A 13 -4.88 -27.44 -10.07
N GLN A 14 -4.70 -26.33 -10.78
CA GLN A 14 -5.73 -25.57 -11.48
C GLN A 14 -5.12 -24.97 -12.75
N VAL A 15 -5.92 -24.82 -13.80
CA VAL A 15 -5.61 -23.97 -14.97
C VAL A 15 -6.55 -22.78 -14.95
N VAL A 16 -6.03 -21.60 -15.24
CA VAL A 16 -6.81 -20.38 -15.47
C VAL A 16 -6.26 -19.76 -16.74
N GLU A 17 -7.15 -19.48 -17.70
CA GLU A 17 -6.79 -18.94 -19.01
C GLU A 17 -7.12 -17.45 -19.10
N LEU A 18 -6.32 -16.72 -19.86
CA LEU A 18 -6.53 -15.31 -20.20
C LEU A 18 -6.06 -15.08 -21.63
N ASP A 19 -6.99 -14.89 -22.56
CA ASP A 19 -6.65 -14.43 -23.90
C ASP A 19 -6.16 -12.97 -23.84
N LEU A 20 -4.92 -12.75 -24.27
CA LEU A 20 -4.30 -11.42 -24.32
C LEU A 20 -5.00 -10.50 -25.33
N GLY A 21 -5.72 -11.04 -26.33
CA GLY A 21 -6.59 -10.28 -27.23
C GLY A 21 -7.75 -9.56 -26.51
N THR A 22 -8.16 -10.04 -25.33
CA THR A 22 -9.21 -9.39 -24.50
C THR A 22 -8.68 -8.27 -23.60
N VAL A 23 -7.36 -8.04 -23.56
CA VAL A 23 -6.73 -7.10 -22.62
C VAL A 23 -6.83 -5.66 -23.13
N VAL A 24 -7.92 -4.99 -22.77
CA VAL A 24 -8.06 -3.55 -22.99
C VAL A 24 -7.21 -2.72 -22.01
N PRO A 25 -6.64 -1.57 -22.46
CA PRO A 25 -6.03 -0.58 -21.58
C PRO A 25 -6.97 -0.13 -20.44
N CYS A 26 -6.44 -0.05 -19.23
CA CYS A 26 -7.22 0.20 -18.02
C CYS A 26 -6.43 0.95 -16.94
N CYS A 27 -7.18 1.58 -16.04
CA CYS A 27 -6.71 1.94 -14.71
C CYS A 27 -7.38 1.04 -13.64
N SER A 28 -6.94 1.13 -12.39
CA SER A 28 -7.69 0.59 -11.24
C SER A 28 -7.98 1.68 -10.21
N GLY A 29 -9.23 1.82 -9.77
CA GLY A 29 -9.61 2.81 -8.76
C GLY A 29 -11.12 3.06 -8.61
N PRO A 30 -11.50 4.04 -7.78
CA PRO A 30 -10.64 5.08 -7.19
C PRO A 30 -10.04 4.73 -5.82
N LYS A 31 -10.31 3.55 -5.24
CA LYS A 31 -9.92 3.21 -3.85
C LYS A 31 -9.35 1.80 -3.62
N ARG A 32 -9.37 0.87 -4.58
CA ARG A 32 -8.75 -0.46 -4.46
C ARG A 32 -8.02 -0.89 -5.75
N PRO A 33 -7.00 -1.76 -5.68
CA PRO A 33 -6.27 -2.22 -6.87
C PRO A 33 -7.06 -3.14 -7.80
N GLN A 34 -8.05 -3.87 -7.26
CA GLN A 34 -8.92 -4.76 -8.03
C GLN A 34 -10.10 -4.05 -8.73
N ASP A 35 -10.31 -2.76 -8.46
CA ASP A 35 -11.39 -1.97 -9.08
C ASP A 35 -11.01 -1.53 -10.51
N LYS A 36 -10.82 -2.49 -11.42
CA LYS A 36 -10.41 -2.26 -12.82
C LYS A 36 -11.47 -1.44 -13.57
N VAL A 37 -11.02 -0.40 -14.27
CA VAL A 37 -11.83 0.46 -15.14
C VAL A 37 -11.13 0.59 -16.50
N ALA A 38 -11.81 0.26 -17.59
CA ALA A 38 -11.29 0.47 -18.94
C ALA A 38 -11.14 1.98 -19.25
N ILE A 39 -10.11 2.38 -19.99
CA ILE A 39 -9.83 3.81 -20.24
C ILE A 39 -11.02 4.53 -20.88
N SER A 40 -11.64 3.92 -21.89
CA SER A 40 -12.85 4.41 -22.56
C SER A 40 -14.10 4.49 -21.67
N LYS A 41 -13.98 4.11 -20.39
CA LYS A 41 -15.03 4.21 -19.35
C LYS A 41 -14.58 4.97 -18.10
N MET A 42 -13.37 5.52 -18.06
CA MET A 42 -12.85 6.27 -16.89
C MET A 42 -13.67 7.52 -16.55
N LYS A 43 -14.15 8.25 -17.57
CA LYS A 43 -15.02 9.42 -17.40
C LYS A 43 -16.37 9.04 -16.77
N GLU A 44 -17.07 8.11 -17.41
CA GLU A 44 -18.37 7.57 -16.96
C GLU A 44 -18.30 6.97 -15.55
N ASP A 45 -17.28 6.14 -15.28
CA ASP A 45 -17.08 5.47 -13.98
C ASP A 45 -16.81 6.47 -12.85
N PHE A 46 -15.97 7.49 -13.08
CA PHE A 46 -15.69 8.49 -12.07
C PHE A 46 -16.92 9.38 -11.79
N GLU A 47 -17.66 9.78 -12.82
CA GLU A 47 -18.87 10.58 -12.67
C GLU A 47 -19.96 9.82 -11.90
N ALA A 48 -20.15 8.52 -12.19
CA ALA A 48 -21.00 7.64 -11.38
C ALA A 48 -20.50 7.50 -9.92
N CYS A 49 -19.17 7.45 -9.70
CA CYS A 49 -18.58 7.44 -8.36
C CYS A 49 -18.84 8.74 -7.58
N LEU A 50 -19.10 9.89 -8.22
CA LEU A 50 -19.39 11.14 -7.50
C LEU A 50 -20.73 11.05 -6.74
N GLU A 51 -21.81 10.63 -7.42
CA GLU A 51 -23.16 10.53 -6.83
C GLU A 51 -23.32 9.32 -5.90
N ALA A 52 -22.59 8.22 -6.14
CA ALA A 52 -22.75 6.98 -5.38
C ALA A 52 -22.44 7.14 -3.87
N LYS A 53 -23.23 6.44 -3.04
CA LYS A 53 -23.10 6.40 -1.56
C LYS A 53 -21.66 6.11 -1.12
N GLN A 54 -21.24 6.72 -0.01
CA GLN A 54 -19.85 6.66 0.45
C GLN A 54 -19.35 5.21 0.60
N GLY A 55 -18.32 4.85 -0.18
CA GLY A 55 -17.81 3.48 -0.26
C GLY A 55 -16.57 3.38 -1.15
N PHE A 56 -16.27 2.18 -1.66
CA PHE A 56 -15.12 1.97 -2.55
C PHE A 56 -15.27 2.66 -3.92
N LYS A 57 -16.49 2.63 -4.48
CA LYS A 57 -16.89 3.26 -5.75
C LYS A 57 -17.89 4.39 -5.52
N GLY A 58 -17.68 5.20 -4.48
CA GLY A 58 -18.63 6.26 -4.09
C GLY A 58 -18.04 7.35 -3.20
N PHE A 59 -18.34 8.60 -3.54
CA PHE A 59 -17.89 9.82 -2.86
C PHE A 59 -19.01 10.60 -2.17
N GLN A 60 -20.27 10.33 -2.52
CA GLN A 60 -21.47 10.95 -1.96
C GLN A 60 -21.48 12.49 -2.07
N VAL A 61 -21.12 13.00 -3.25
CA VAL A 61 -21.24 14.42 -3.60
C VAL A 61 -22.71 14.74 -3.87
N VAL A 62 -23.22 15.81 -3.25
CA VAL A 62 -24.60 16.28 -3.47
C VAL A 62 -24.76 16.73 -4.94
N ARG A 63 -25.89 16.42 -5.56
CA ARG A 63 -26.13 16.60 -7.01
C ARG A 63 -25.88 18.04 -7.50
N GLU A 64 -26.21 19.03 -6.69
CA GLU A 64 -25.98 20.46 -6.93
C GLU A 64 -24.48 20.82 -7.03
N ASN A 65 -23.60 20.05 -6.37
CA ASN A 65 -22.17 20.29 -6.31
C ASN A 65 -21.37 19.53 -7.39
N LEU A 66 -21.98 18.68 -8.22
CA LEU A 66 -21.26 17.87 -9.22
C LEU A 66 -20.47 18.70 -10.24
N THR A 67 -20.93 19.92 -10.52
CA THR A 67 -20.28 20.90 -11.41
C THR A 67 -19.42 21.91 -10.67
N THR A 68 -19.11 21.70 -9.38
CA THR A 68 -18.31 22.65 -8.60
C THR A 68 -16.93 22.88 -9.23
N SER A 69 -16.60 24.16 -9.37
CA SER A 69 -15.31 24.65 -9.81
C SER A 69 -14.83 25.75 -8.86
N LYS A 70 -13.51 25.84 -8.64
CA LYS A 70 -12.86 26.89 -7.84
C LYS A 70 -11.70 27.49 -8.62
N SER A 71 -11.74 28.81 -8.82
CA SER A 71 -10.60 29.59 -9.28
C SER A 71 -9.58 29.77 -8.16
N PHE A 72 -8.30 29.86 -8.53
CA PHE A 72 -7.19 30.19 -7.65
C PHE A 72 -6.01 30.78 -8.44
N GLN A 73 -5.11 31.46 -7.74
CA GLN A 73 -3.89 32.04 -8.32
C GLN A 73 -2.68 31.12 -8.09
N TYR A 74 -1.83 31.00 -9.10
CA TYR A 74 -0.56 30.28 -8.99
C TYR A 74 0.49 30.88 -9.95
N ASN A 75 1.66 31.26 -9.41
CA ASN A 75 2.76 31.90 -10.15
C ASN A 75 2.31 33.07 -11.06
N GLY A 76 1.42 33.94 -10.55
CA GLY A 76 0.93 35.12 -11.26
C GLY A 76 -0.10 34.87 -12.36
N ALA A 77 -0.68 33.66 -12.44
CA ALA A 77 -1.75 33.33 -13.38
C ALA A 77 -2.94 32.65 -12.67
N GLU A 78 -4.15 32.94 -13.16
CA GLU A 78 -5.37 32.31 -12.68
C GLU A 78 -5.57 30.92 -13.30
N TYR A 79 -6.11 30.00 -12.49
CA TYR A 79 -6.48 28.65 -12.90
C TYR A 79 -7.75 28.21 -12.17
N SER A 80 -8.45 27.23 -12.74
CA SER A 80 -9.58 26.57 -12.08
C SER A 80 -9.29 25.08 -11.80
N LEU A 81 -9.98 24.55 -10.79
CA LEU A 81 -10.04 23.13 -10.41
C LEU A 81 -11.51 22.70 -10.24
N SER A 82 -11.83 21.47 -10.62
CA SER A 82 -13.15 20.85 -10.49
C SER A 82 -13.04 19.39 -10.05
N HIS A 83 -14.18 18.71 -9.81
CA HIS A 83 -14.18 17.27 -9.52
C HIS A 83 -13.48 16.48 -10.64
N GLY A 84 -12.54 15.61 -10.27
CA GLY A 84 -11.76 14.80 -11.22
C GLY A 84 -10.59 15.52 -11.90
N SER A 85 -10.41 16.83 -11.66
CA SER A 85 -9.25 17.56 -12.17
C SER A 85 -7.94 16.94 -11.68
N VAL A 86 -7.03 16.75 -12.64
CA VAL A 86 -5.61 16.49 -12.42
C VAL A 86 -4.92 17.80 -12.78
N ALA A 87 -3.93 18.21 -12.02
CA ALA A 87 -3.47 19.60 -11.99
C ALA A 87 -2.73 20.21 -13.24
N VAL A 88 -3.02 19.90 -14.55
CA VAL A 88 -2.20 20.24 -15.79
C VAL A 88 -2.72 21.33 -16.80
N LYS A 89 -1.79 22.13 -17.43
CA LYS A 89 -1.86 23.02 -18.64
C LYS A 89 -1.19 22.38 -19.87
N ALA A 90 -1.80 22.56 -21.05
CA ALA A 90 -1.10 22.61 -22.35
C ALA A 90 -0.18 23.85 -22.47
N ARG A 91 0.76 23.98 -23.42
CA ARG A 91 0.96 23.34 -24.75
C ARG A 91 1.72 22.00 -24.68
N LEU A 92 1.00 20.87 -24.79
CA LEU A 92 1.51 19.49 -24.54
C LEU A 92 2.31 19.34 -23.23
N SER A 93 2.20 20.31 -22.33
CA SER A 93 3.01 20.48 -21.14
C SER A 93 2.27 20.02 -19.88
N VAL A 94 2.76 20.48 -18.72
CA VAL A 94 2.21 20.23 -17.40
C VAL A 94 1.90 21.60 -16.75
N LYS A 95 0.75 21.80 -16.07
CA LYS A 95 0.47 23.08 -15.33
C LYS A 95 1.48 23.02 -14.20
N PRO A 96 2.16 24.13 -13.90
CA PRO A 96 3.23 24.14 -12.90
C PRO A 96 2.74 23.87 -11.47
N TYR A 97 1.43 23.62 -11.27
CA TYR A 97 0.85 23.18 -10.00
C TYR A 97 0.51 21.67 -9.92
N ILE A 98 0.75 20.84 -10.95
CA ILE A 98 0.89 19.38 -10.71
C ILE A 98 2.09 19.19 -9.79
N LYS A 99 1.99 18.23 -8.87
CA LYS A 99 3.17 17.58 -8.31
C LYS A 99 3.59 16.37 -9.15
N THR A 100 4.49 16.58 -10.11
CA THR A 100 5.04 15.51 -10.95
C THR A 100 6.26 14.93 -10.25
N SER A 101 6.54 13.66 -10.51
CA SER A 101 7.70 12.99 -9.91
C SER A 101 8.04 11.72 -10.66
N LEU A 102 9.30 11.54 -11.03
CA LEU A 102 9.87 10.26 -11.38
C LEU A 102 10.61 9.71 -10.16
N SER A 103 10.27 8.49 -9.73
CA SER A 103 10.87 7.84 -8.55
C SER A 103 11.32 6.42 -8.90
N PRO A 104 12.52 6.25 -9.50
CA PRO A 104 12.94 4.97 -10.02
C PRO A 104 13.30 3.96 -8.93
N GLY A 105 13.14 2.67 -9.23
CA GLY A 105 13.52 1.59 -8.31
C GLY A 105 15.04 1.40 -8.16
N SER A 106 15.82 1.83 -9.15
CA SER A 106 17.29 1.76 -9.16
C SER A 106 17.89 2.78 -10.14
N GLY A 107 19.21 3.03 -10.03
CA GLY A 107 19.94 3.93 -10.93
C GLY A 107 19.91 3.50 -12.42
N VAL A 108 19.75 2.20 -12.68
CA VAL A 108 19.63 1.59 -14.02
C VAL A 108 18.55 2.27 -14.86
N VAL A 109 17.43 2.64 -14.24
CA VAL A 109 16.29 3.28 -14.93
C VAL A 109 16.64 4.70 -15.38
N THR A 110 17.24 5.51 -14.49
CA THR A 110 17.70 6.86 -14.87
C THR A 110 18.77 6.82 -15.94
N TYR A 111 19.61 5.77 -15.95
CA TYR A 111 20.65 5.59 -16.95
C TYR A 111 20.03 5.35 -18.34
N TYR A 112 19.20 4.31 -18.54
CA TYR A 112 18.64 4.06 -19.89
C TYR A 112 17.74 5.19 -20.39
N LEU A 113 17.05 5.92 -19.48
CA LEU A 113 16.27 7.11 -19.85
C LEU A 113 17.16 8.27 -20.34
N LYS A 114 18.40 8.38 -19.85
CA LYS A 114 19.37 9.37 -20.34
C LYS A 114 20.01 8.94 -21.66
N GLU A 115 20.47 7.69 -21.76
CA GLU A 115 21.11 7.17 -22.98
C GLU A 115 20.16 7.15 -24.19
N SER A 116 18.87 6.93 -23.97
CA SER A 116 17.82 7.03 -25.01
C SER A 116 17.34 8.47 -25.27
N GLY A 117 17.90 9.49 -24.60
CA GLY A 117 17.50 10.90 -24.68
C GLY A 117 16.15 11.26 -24.04
N VAL A 118 15.29 10.27 -23.76
CA VAL A 118 13.92 10.41 -23.26
C VAL A 118 13.83 11.25 -21.97
N MET A 119 14.82 11.16 -21.09
CA MET A 119 14.88 11.91 -19.83
C MET A 119 14.74 13.43 -20.05
N SER A 120 15.27 13.98 -21.14
CA SER A 120 15.19 15.41 -21.44
C SER A 120 13.74 15.89 -21.65
N TYR A 121 12.91 15.07 -22.30
CA TYR A 121 11.49 15.34 -22.52
C TYR A 121 10.68 15.10 -21.23
N LEU A 122 11.04 14.07 -20.44
CA LEU A 122 10.44 13.85 -19.11
C LEU A 122 10.67 15.05 -18.18
N SER A 123 11.89 15.60 -18.15
CA SER A 123 12.23 16.84 -17.44
C SER A 123 11.40 18.05 -17.90
N GLN A 124 11.19 18.22 -19.21
CA GLN A 124 10.32 19.29 -19.74
C GLN A 124 8.84 19.13 -19.32
N LEU A 125 8.39 17.89 -19.12
CA LEU A 125 7.08 17.56 -18.54
C LEU A 125 7.09 17.56 -17.00
N GLY A 126 8.17 18.01 -16.35
CA GLY A 126 8.30 18.06 -14.89
C GLY A 126 8.47 16.71 -14.19
N PHE A 127 8.66 15.61 -14.92
CA PHE A 127 8.94 14.28 -14.38
C PHE A 127 10.41 14.11 -14.00
N GLU A 128 10.90 15.03 -13.16
CA GLU A 128 12.25 14.99 -12.61
C GLU A 128 12.46 13.81 -11.67
N VAL A 129 13.72 13.33 -11.58
CA VAL A 129 14.12 12.25 -10.67
C VAL A 129 14.19 12.78 -9.24
N VAL A 130 13.10 12.66 -8.50
CA VAL A 130 12.99 13.18 -7.11
C VAL A 130 13.63 12.27 -6.05
N GLY A 131 14.08 11.08 -6.44
CA GLY A 131 14.75 10.13 -5.55
C GLY A 131 14.55 8.67 -5.96
N TYR A 132 15.44 7.79 -5.51
CA TYR A 132 15.36 6.35 -5.75
C TYR A 132 14.62 5.65 -4.62
N GLY A 133 13.62 4.82 -4.95
CA GLY A 133 12.82 4.07 -3.99
C GLY A 133 11.33 4.44 -3.96
N CYS A 134 10.66 4.09 -2.86
CA CYS A 134 9.20 3.91 -2.86
C CYS A 134 8.35 5.20 -2.99
N MET A 135 8.84 6.34 -2.48
CA MET A 135 8.21 7.68 -2.58
C MET A 135 6.66 7.66 -2.50
N THR A 136 5.97 8.15 -3.52
CA THR A 136 4.50 8.25 -3.61
C THR A 136 3.77 6.90 -3.42
N CYS A 137 4.37 5.76 -3.78
CA CYS A 137 3.75 4.43 -3.66
C CYS A 137 3.54 3.97 -2.19
N ILE A 138 4.22 4.61 -1.23
CA ILE A 138 4.05 4.41 0.22
C ILE A 138 3.44 5.62 0.94
N GLY A 139 2.96 6.63 0.20
CA GLY A 139 2.44 7.87 0.79
C GLY A 139 3.49 8.92 1.13
N ASN A 140 4.76 8.69 0.78
CA ASN A 140 5.81 9.72 0.84
C ASN A 140 5.76 10.59 -0.44
N SER A 141 4.57 11.12 -0.74
CA SER A 141 4.33 12.07 -1.84
C SER A 141 4.85 13.49 -1.54
N GLY A 142 5.05 13.82 -0.26
CA GLY A 142 5.26 15.18 0.22
C GLY A 142 4.03 16.09 -0.01
N PRO A 143 4.16 17.41 0.23
CA PRO A 143 3.04 18.37 0.13
C PRO A 143 2.68 18.72 -1.32
N LEU A 144 1.40 19.06 -1.56
CA LEU A 144 0.94 19.83 -2.72
C LEU A 144 1.12 21.35 -2.49
N PRO A 145 1.05 22.19 -3.55
CA PRO A 145 1.02 23.65 -3.40
C PRO A 145 -0.14 24.12 -2.53
N GLU A 146 0.07 25.16 -1.73
CA GLU A 146 -0.91 25.65 -0.74
C GLU A 146 -2.23 26.10 -1.39
N SER A 147 -2.18 26.92 -2.44
CA SER A 147 -3.39 27.37 -3.15
C SER A 147 -4.15 26.24 -3.88
N VAL A 148 -3.50 25.11 -4.16
CA VAL A 148 -4.16 23.88 -4.65
C VAL A 148 -4.89 23.16 -3.50
N VAL A 149 -4.27 23.09 -2.31
CA VAL A 149 -4.91 22.54 -1.10
C VAL A 149 -6.10 23.38 -0.67
N GLU A 150 -5.99 24.71 -0.73
CA GLU A 150 -7.09 25.65 -0.50
C GLU A 150 -8.23 25.44 -1.49
N ALA A 151 -7.95 25.45 -2.81
CA ALA A 151 -8.98 25.24 -3.83
C ALA A 151 -9.70 23.88 -3.68
N ILE A 152 -8.98 22.81 -3.34
CA ILE A 152 -9.57 21.50 -3.06
C ILE A 152 -10.48 21.53 -1.83
N THR A 153 -10.03 22.14 -0.74
CA THR A 153 -10.77 22.14 0.54
C THR A 153 -11.96 23.11 0.56
N GLN A 154 -11.80 24.32 0.03
CA GLN A 154 -12.87 25.33 -0.09
C GLN A 154 -13.96 24.95 -1.11
N GLY A 155 -13.70 23.98 -1.99
CA GLY A 155 -14.67 23.45 -2.96
C GLY A 155 -15.18 22.02 -2.68
N ASP A 156 -14.78 21.40 -1.57
CA ASP A 156 -14.95 19.96 -1.31
C ASP A 156 -14.63 19.05 -2.51
N LEU A 157 -13.60 19.41 -3.28
CA LEU A 157 -13.33 18.78 -4.57
C LEU A 157 -12.83 17.34 -4.40
N VAL A 158 -13.38 16.44 -5.21
CA VAL A 158 -12.84 15.09 -5.38
C VAL A 158 -11.62 15.17 -6.32
N ALA A 159 -10.49 15.59 -5.76
CA ALA A 159 -9.21 15.63 -6.47
C ALA A 159 -8.64 14.22 -6.68
N ALA A 160 -8.01 14.02 -7.84
CA ALA A 160 -7.50 12.72 -8.28
C ALA A 160 -5.96 12.66 -8.24
N GLY A 161 -5.41 11.59 -7.68
CA GLY A 161 -4.02 11.17 -7.86
C GLY A 161 -3.94 10.02 -8.87
N VAL A 162 -2.99 10.08 -9.81
CA VAL A 162 -2.72 8.99 -10.76
C VAL A 162 -1.27 8.54 -10.58
N LEU A 163 -1.02 7.24 -10.43
CA LEU A 163 0.31 6.71 -10.13
C LEU A 163 0.56 5.32 -10.74
N SER A 164 1.81 5.08 -11.15
CA SER A 164 2.32 3.76 -11.58
C SER A 164 2.74 2.89 -10.38
N GLY A 165 1.87 2.84 -9.37
CA GLY A 165 2.02 2.01 -8.18
C GLY A 165 1.16 0.74 -8.21
N ASN A 166 1.06 0.06 -7.06
CA ASN A 166 0.23 -1.14 -6.88
C ASN A 166 -0.82 -1.02 -5.75
N ARG A 167 -0.90 0.14 -5.07
CA ARG A 167 -1.84 0.39 -3.96
C ARG A 167 -2.35 1.83 -4.00
N ASN A 168 -3.67 1.99 -4.13
CA ASN A 168 -4.42 3.24 -4.25
C ASN A 168 -5.48 3.41 -3.14
N PHE A 169 -5.31 2.73 -2.00
CA PHE A 169 -6.22 2.86 -0.86
C PHE A 169 -6.41 4.32 -0.45
N GLU A 170 -7.65 4.70 -0.11
CA GLU A 170 -8.01 6.08 0.18
C GLU A 170 -7.13 6.69 1.27
N GLY A 171 -6.57 7.88 1.04
CA GLY A 171 -5.68 8.58 1.96
C GLY A 171 -4.25 8.00 2.07
N ARG A 172 -3.94 6.87 1.40
CA ARG A 172 -2.58 6.31 1.36
C ARG A 172 -1.63 7.14 0.50
N VAL A 173 -2.12 7.70 -0.62
CA VAL A 173 -1.27 8.35 -1.64
C VAL A 173 -0.92 9.78 -1.24
N HIS A 174 -1.93 10.61 -0.98
CA HIS A 174 -1.80 11.96 -0.41
C HIS A 174 -3.09 12.29 0.38
N PRO A 175 -3.04 13.02 1.51
CA PRO A 175 -4.23 13.33 2.31
C PRO A 175 -5.35 14.07 1.55
N ASN A 176 -5.01 14.89 0.54
CA ASN A 176 -5.99 15.64 -0.25
C ASN A 176 -6.47 14.92 -1.53
N THR A 177 -6.01 13.71 -1.86
CA THR A 177 -6.51 12.97 -3.03
C THR A 177 -7.57 11.95 -2.61
N ARG A 178 -8.85 12.35 -2.69
CA ARG A 178 -10.01 11.48 -2.40
C ARG A 178 -10.10 10.31 -3.39
N ALA A 179 -9.73 10.52 -4.65
CA ALA A 179 -9.67 9.49 -5.69
C ALA A 179 -8.21 9.16 -6.05
N ASN A 180 -7.88 7.87 -6.20
CA ASN A 180 -6.53 7.44 -6.58
C ASN A 180 -6.58 6.30 -7.60
N TYR A 181 -5.89 6.47 -8.73
CA TYR A 181 -5.93 5.54 -9.85
C TYR A 181 -4.55 4.95 -10.16
N LEU A 182 -4.47 3.63 -10.21
CA LEU A 182 -3.29 2.90 -10.68
C LEU A 182 -3.31 2.85 -12.21
N ALA A 183 -2.21 3.23 -12.86
CA ALA A 183 -2.10 3.30 -14.31
C ALA A 183 -0.67 2.98 -14.78
N SER A 184 -0.46 2.62 -16.05
CA SER A 184 0.91 2.46 -16.58
C SER A 184 1.64 3.81 -16.64
N PRO A 185 3.00 3.85 -16.64
CA PRO A 185 3.73 5.13 -16.66
C PRO A 185 3.34 6.07 -17.83
N PRO A 186 3.12 5.59 -19.07
CA PRO A 186 2.61 6.46 -20.15
C PRO A 186 1.21 7.02 -19.88
N LEU A 187 0.33 6.31 -19.15
CA LEU A 187 -0.96 6.83 -18.72
C LEU A 187 -0.85 7.85 -17.59
N VAL A 188 0.14 7.72 -16.70
CA VAL A 188 0.44 8.78 -15.71
C VAL A 188 0.87 10.06 -16.44
N ILE A 189 1.63 9.95 -17.53
CA ILE A 189 2.00 11.09 -18.39
C ILE A 189 0.78 11.62 -19.16
N ALA A 190 -0.09 10.76 -19.71
CA ALA A 190 -1.30 11.20 -20.41
C ALA A 190 -2.30 11.90 -19.47
N TYR A 191 -2.59 11.34 -18.30
CA TYR A 191 -3.45 11.98 -17.29
C TYR A 191 -2.79 13.18 -16.61
N ALA A 192 -1.45 13.29 -16.65
CA ALA A 192 -0.82 14.59 -16.53
C ALA A 192 -1.27 15.46 -17.71
N ILE A 193 -0.78 15.30 -18.94
CA ILE A 193 -1.02 16.23 -20.08
C ILE A 193 -2.51 16.66 -20.25
N ALA A 194 -3.48 15.79 -19.99
CA ALA A 194 -4.92 16.10 -20.02
C ALA A 194 -5.43 17.05 -18.92
N GLY A 195 -4.87 17.01 -17.72
CA GLY A 195 -5.37 17.77 -16.57
C GLY A 195 -6.73 17.34 -16.01
N THR A 196 -7.17 16.10 -16.28
CA THR A 196 -8.37 15.51 -15.67
C THR A 196 -8.39 14.01 -15.88
N ILE A 197 -9.01 13.24 -14.97
CA ILE A 197 -9.42 11.85 -15.26
C ILE A 197 -10.82 11.76 -15.91
N ARG A 198 -11.54 12.89 -16.02
CA ARG A 198 -12.83 13.02 -16.75
C ARG A 198 -12.64 13.33 -18.23
N ILE A 199 -11.72 12.64 -18.88
CA ILE A 199 -11.43 12.76 -20.31
C ILE A 199 -11.69 11.43 -21.02
N ASP A 200 -12.35 11.51 -22.16
CA ASP A 200 -12.52 10.43 -23.13
C ASP A 200 -11.47 10.60 -24.24
N PHE A 201 -10.33 9.92 -24.11
CA PHE A 201 -9.20 10.07 -25.05
C PHE A 201 -9.49 9.64 -26.50
N GLU A 202 -10.64 9.02 -26.79
CA GLU A 202 -11.06 8.72 -28.16
C GLU A 202 -11.78 9.90 -28.83
N LYS A 203 -12.48 10.73 -28.02
CA LYS A 203 -13.39 11.81 -28.47
C LYS A 203 -12.89 13.21 -28.14
N GLU A 204 -12.08 13.36 -27.09
CA GLU A 204 -11.55 14.64 -26.61
C GLU A 204 -10.03 14.70 -26.86
N PRO A 205 -9.51 15.80 -27.44
CA PRO A 205 -8.08 15.95 -27.68
C PRO A 205 -7.32 16.09 -26.35
N LEU A 206 -6.12 15.52 -26.30
CA LEU A 206 -5.22 15.57 -25.15
C LEU A 206 -4.67 16.99 -24.94
N ALA A 207 -4.38 17.70 -26.04
CA ALA A 207 -3.97 19.09 -26.06
C ALA A 207 -4.23 19.71 -27.45
N VAL A 208 -4.11 21.04 -27.51
CA VAL A 208 -3.89 21.78 -28.76
C VAL A 208 -2.42 22.17 -28.83
N ASN A 209 -1.78 22.00 -29.99
CA ASN A 209 -0.36 22.33 -30.20
C ASN A 209 -0.14 23.85 -30.45
N ALA A 210 1.09 24.26 -30.78
CA ALA A 210 1.41 25.68 -30.99
C ALA A 210 0.78 26.24 -32.29
N GLU A 211 0.51 25.36 -33.25
CA GLU A 211 -0.06 25.62 -34.57
C GLU A 211 -1.60 25.62 -34.57
N GLY A 212 -2.25 25.41 -33.42
CA GLY A 212 -3.70 25.37 -33.28
C GLY A 212 -4.36 24.02 -33.66
N LYS A 213 -3.56 22.99 -33.97
CA LYS A 213 -4.05 21.63 -34.27
C LYS A 213 -4.32 20.86 -32.97
N GLU A 214 -5.45 20.16 -32.95
CA GLU A 214 -5.76 19.15 -31.94
C GLU A 214 -4.77 17.96 -32.01
N VAL A 215 -4.38 17.46 -30.83
CA VAL A 215 -3.53 16.28 -30.65
C VAL A 215 -4.25 15.30 -29.75
N PHE A 216 -4.57 14.11 -30.26
CA PHE A 216 -5.22 13.04 -29.51
C PHE A 216 -4.17 12.11 -28.88
N LEU A 217 -4.57 11.31 -27.87
CA LEU A 217 -3.65 10.37 -27.21
C LEU A 217 -3.04 9.37 -28.21
N ARG A 218 -3.83 8.90 -29.19
CA ARG A 218 -3.39 8.02 -30.28
C ARG A 218 -2.31 8.61 -31.18
N ASP A 219 -2.21 9.94 -31.25
CA ASP A 219 -1.27 10.64 -32.14
C ASP A 219 0.15 10.69 -31.54
N ILE A 220 0.30 10.38 -30.25
CA ILE A 220 1.57 10.41 -29.51
C ILE A 220 1.88 9.09 -28.77
N TRP A 221 1.04 8.05 -28.93
CA TRP A 221 1.20 6.79 -28.21
C TRP A 221 2.22 5.89 -28.91
N PRO A 222 3.34 5.51 -28.26
CA PRO A 222 4.37 4.70 -28.90
C PRO A 222 3.87 3.27 -29.16
N THR A 223 4.24 2.72 -30.32
CA THR A 223 4.02 1.31 -30.65
C THR A 223 4.90 0.40 -29.79
N ARG A 224 4.56 -0.90 -29.75
CA ARG A 224 5.34 -1.88 -28.99
C ARG A 224 6.71 -2.11 -29.64
N GLU A 225 6.76 -1.99 -30.95
CA GLU A 225 7.90 -2.22 -31.82
C GLU A 225 8.97 -1.14 -31.63
N GLU A 226 8.56 0.14 -31.52
CA GLU A 226 9.41 1.27 -31.17
C GLU A 226 10.02 1.13 -29.77
N ILE A 227 9.19 0.80 -28.76
CA ILE A 227 9.66 0.60 -27.37
C ILE A 227 10.73 -0.50 -27.32
N GLN A 228 10.49 -1.63 -27.98
CA GLN A 228 11.45 -2.73 -28.02
C GLN A 228 12.74 -2.40 -28.79
N ALA A 229 12.70 -1.51 -29.79
CA ALA A 229 13.90 -1.07 -30.49
C ALA A 229 14.84 -0.32 -29.54
N VAL A 230 14.31 0.61 -28.75
CA VAL A 230 15.05 1.38 -27.75
C VAL A 230 15.53 0.48 -26.59
N GLU A 231 14.68 -0.42 -26.10
CA GLU A 231 15.03 -1.36 -25.02
C GLU A 231 16.27 -2.20 -25.37
N ARG A 232 16.28 -2.80 -26.58
CA ARG A 232 17.42 -3.61 -27.09
C ARG A 232 18.72 -2.83 -27.27
N GLN A 233 18.65 -1.51 -27.41
CA GLN A 233 19.82 -0.65 -27.65
C GLN A 233 20.42 -0.10 -26.34
N HIS A 234 19.61 0.15 -25.32
CA HIS A 234 20.03 0.93 -24.14
C HIS A 234 19.96 0.19 -22.78
N VAL A 235 19.47 -1.06 -22.73
CA VAL A 235 19.35 -1.83 -21.47
C VAL A 235 20.25 -3.07 -21.50
N ILE A 236 21.46 -2.98 -20.92
CA ILE A 236 22.50 -4.02 -21.02
C ILE A 236 22.82 -4.73 -19.69
N PRO A 237 23.18 -6.04 -19.68
CA PRO A 237 23.34 -6.82 -18.44
C PRO A 237 24.48 -6.38 -17.50
N ALA A 238 25.43 -5.56 -17.97
CA ALA A 238 26.58 -5.11 -17.17
C ALA A 238 26.18 -4.29 -15.93
N MET A 239 24.98 -3.73 -15.92
CA MET A 239 24.52 -2.69 -14.97
C MET A 239 24.09 -3.20 -13.58
N PHE A 240 24.22 -4.51 -13.30
CA PHE A 240 23.55 -5.17 -12.16
C PHE A 240 24.49 -5.81 -11.12
N LYS A 241 25.82 -5.69 -11.25
CA LYS A 241 26.76 -6.69 -10.69
C LYS A 241 27.43 -6.36 -9.34
N GLU A 242 27.03 -5.31 -8.62
CA GLU A 242 27.89 -4.66 -7.60
C GLU A 242 27.27 -4.58 -6.17
N VAL A 243 26.28 -5.42 -5.83
CA VAL A 243 25.35 -5.14 -4.70
C VAL A 243 25.13 -6.32 -3.72
N TYR A 244 25.84 -6.27 -2.59
CA TYR A 244 25.66 -6.96 -1.28
C TYR A 244 26.03 -8.46 -1.03
N GLU A 245 26.72 -8.69 0.10
CA GLU A 245 26.81 -9.85 1.03
C GLU A 245 27.45 -9.32 2.36
N LYS A 246 27.54 -9.93 3.57
CA LYS A 246 26.94 -11.03 4.39
C LYS A 246 27.46 -10.83 5.86
N ILE A 247 26.85 -11.45 6.91
CA ILE A 247 27.40 -11.86 8.27
C ILE A 247 26.27 -11.96 9.36
N GLU A 248 26.47 -12.47 10.59
CA GLU A 248 26.66 -13.84 11.19
C GLU A 248 26.66 -13.69 12.76
N THR A 249 26.23 -14.69 13.58
CA THR A 249 25.50 -14.43 14.89
C THR A 249 25.27 -15.66 15.87
N MET A 250 24.77 -15.49 17.13
CA MET A 250 24.52 -16.54 18.22
C MET A 250 23.41 -16.11 19.25
N GLU A 251 22.65 -16.82 20.17
CA GLU A 251 22.58 -18.16 20.87
C GLU A 251 21.13 -18.46 21.50
N LEU A 252 20.72 -19.72 21.81
CA LEU A 252 19.32 -20.26 22.05
C LEU A 252 18.68 -20.22 23.49
N LYS A 253 17.32 -20.20 23.61
CA LYS A 253 16.47 -20.66 24.76
C LYS A 253 15.01 -21.04 24.31
N PRO A 254 14.28 -21.95 25.01
CA PRO A 254 12.96 -22.48 24.59
C PRO A 254 11.72 -21.61 24.91
N PRO A 255 10.55 -21.85 24.26
CA PRO A 255 9.32 -21.07 24.42
C PRO A 255 8.48 -21.43 25.67
N LYS A 256 7.40 -20.67 25.93
CA LYS A 256 6.45 -20.86 27.05
C LYS A 256 5.01 -20.66 26.58
N SER A 257 4.05 -21.33 27.25
CA SER A 257 2.61 -21.10 27.08
C SER A 257 2.17 -19.68 27.44
N ILE A 258 0.99 -19.25 26.95
CA ILE A 258 0.39 -17.95 27.25
C ILE A 258 -0.79 -18.16 28.20
N THR A 259 -0.84 -17.43 29.31
CA THR A 259 -1.88 -17.58 30.35
C THR A 259 -2.60 -16.26 30.62
N ASP A 260 -3.93 -16.32 30.73
CA ASP A 260 -4.85 -15.24 31.11
C ASP A 260 -4.63 -13.91 30.34
N ALA A 261 -4.27 -14.01 29.06
CA ALA A 261 -3.95 -12.85 28.24
C ALA A 261 -5.20 -12.05 27.83
N TYR A 262 -5.07 -10.71 27.86
CA TYR A 262 -6.11 -9.78 27.41
C TYR A 262 -6.05 -9.52 25.90
N VAL A 263 -7.21 -9.35 25.27
CA VAL A 263 -7.30 -8.93 23.86
C VAL A 263 -7.07 -7.42 23.75
N LEU A 264 -5.93 -7.03 23.17
CA LEU A 264 -5.57 -5.61 23.00
C LEU A 264 -6.49 -4.88 22.00
N LEU A 265 -6.95 -5.57 20.95
CA LEU A 265 -7.78 -5.04 19.87
C LEU A 265 -8.75 -6.12 19.37
N ASN A 266 -10.03 -5.79 19.25
CA ASN A 266 -11.00 -6.61 18.53
C ASN A 266 -11.27 -5.93 17.18
N LEU A 267 -11.00 -6.61 16.06
CA LEU A 267 -10.97 -6.01 14.71
C LEU A 267 -11.99 -6.71 13.78
N GLY A 268 -12.23 -6.10 12.62
CA GLY A 268 -13.00 -6.72 11.53
C GLY A 268 -12.09 -7.13 10.37
N ASP A 269 -12.67 -7.31 9.19
CA ASP A 269 -11.97 -7.78 7.98
C ASP A 269 -10.98 -6.77 7.38
N SER A 270 -10.16 -7.27 6.45
CA SER A 270 -9.31 -6.43 5.59
C SER A 270 -8.37 -5.48 6.33
N VAL A 271 -7.89 -5.87 7.52
CA VAL A 271 -6.91 -5.11 8.31
C VAL A 271 -5.56 -5.09 7.58
N THR A 272 -5.38 -4.08 6.72
CA THR A 272 -4.13 -3.91 5.98
C THR A 272 -2.95 -3.67 6.92
N THR A 273 -1.75 -4.02 6.46
CA THR A 273 -0.49 -3.72 7.17
C THR A 273 -0.30 -2.23 7.48
N ASP A 274 -1.00 -1.34 6.79
CA ASP A 274 -0.95 0.12 7.01
C ASP A 274 -1.80 0.55 8.23
N HIS A 275 -2.83 -0.24 8.59
CA HIS A 275 -3.54 -0.07 9.86
C HIS A 275 -2.68 -0.52 11.05
N ILE A 276 -1.92 -1.62 10.85
CA ILE A 276 -1.05 -2.23 11.87
C ILE A 276 0.22 -1.39 12.08
N SER A 277 0.88 -0.98 11.00
CA SER A 277 2.12 -0.19 11.00
C SER A 277 2.05 0.87 9.88
N PRO A 278 1.41 2.03 10.12
CA PRO A 278 1.32 3.10 9.13
C PRO A 278 2.71 3.57 8.69
N ALA A 279 2.87 3.88 7.40
CA ALA A 279 4.14 4.35 6.86
C ALA A 279 4.26 5.89 6.74
N GLY A 280 3.12 6.59 6.64
CA GLY A 280 3.06 8.03 6.37
C GLY A 280 3.29 8.94 7.59
N ASN A 281 2.64 10.10 7.60
CA ASN A 281 2.84 11.18 8.57
C ASN A 281 2.52 10.80 10.02
N ILE A 282 3.34 11.30 10.95
CA ILE A 282 3.14 11.15 12.39
C ILE A 282 2.13 12.22 12.87
N ALA A 283 0.90 11.79 13.21
CA ALA A 283 -0.15 12.69 13.67
C ALA A 283 0.23 13.40 14.99
N ARG A 284 0.00 14.72 15.09
CA ARG A 284 0.50 15.57 16.21
C ARG A 284 -0.02 15.17 17.61
N ASN A 285 -1.15 14.49 17.70
CA ASN A 285 -1.75 13.99 18.94
C ASN A 285 -1.39 12.53 19.28
N SER A 286 -0.57 11.87 18.46
CA SER A 286 -0.15 10.47 18.65
C SER A 286 0.80 10.28 19.85
N PRO A 287 1.00 9.04 20.34
CA PRO A 287 2.06 8.72 21.29
C PRO A 287 3.46 9.01 20.71
N ALA A 288 3.66 8.77 19.41
CA ALA A 288 4.93 9.02 18.73
C ALA A 288 5.28 10.52 18.63
N ALA A 289 4.30 11.37 18.32
CA ALA A 289 4.48 12.83 18.35
C ALA A 289 4.87 13.34 19.74
N ARG A 290 4.17 12.87 20.80
CA ARG A 290 4.49 13.22 22.18
C ARG A 290 5.89 12.75 22.61
N TYR A 291 6.35 11.59 22.13
CA TYR A 291 7.74 11.15 22.34
C TYR A 291 8.75 12.05 21.61
N LEU A 292 8.51 12.34 20.33
CA LEU A 292 9.41 13.15 19.51
C LEU A 292 9.54 14.59 20.06
N SER A 293 8.44 15.26 20.40
CA SER A 293 8.52 16.61 20.99
C SER A 293 8.97 16.59 22.46
N ASN A 294 8.30 15.83 23.34
CA ASN A 294 8.50 16.01 24.79
C ASN A 294 9.75 15.29 25.32
N VAL A 295 10.25 14.24 24.63
CA VAL A 295 11.41 13.44 25.07
C VAL A 295 12.64 13.68 24.19
N LYS A 296 12.46 14.18 22.96
CA LYS A 296 13.55 14.42 22.00
C LYS A 296 13.62 15.85 21.44
N GLY A 297 12.76 16.77 21.90
CA GLY A 297 12.79 18.19 21.50
C GLY A 297 12.44 18.47 20.04
N VAL A 298 11.95 17.47 19.29
CA VAL A 298 11.70 17.58 17.85
C VAL A 298 10.44 18.40 17.60
N ASN A 299 10.56 19.44 16.77
CA ASN A 299 9.44 20.26 16.31
C ASN A 299 8.50 19.42 15.40
N PRO A 300 7.17 19.58 15.46
CA PRO A 300 6.23 18.83 14.62
C PRO A 300 6.46 18.86 13.10
N ARG A 301 7.13 19.88 12.56
CA ARG A 301 7.53 19.90 11.13
C ARG A 301 8.66 18.91 10.81
N ASP A 302 9.51 18.64 11.80
CA ASP A 302 10.73 17.83 11.70
C ASP A 302 10.50 16.36 12.13
N PHE A 303 9.24 15.98 12.40
CA PHE A 303 8.84 14.59 12.72
C PHE A 303 9.16 13.60 11.60
N ASN A 304 9.01 14.00 10.33
CA ASN A 304 9.04 13.13 9.15
C ASN A 304 7.97 12.00 9.25
N SER A 305 8.12 10.95 8.44
CA SER A 305 7.21 9.82 8.28
C SER A 305 7.56 8.67 9.22
N TYR A 306 6.58 7.85 9.62
CA TYR A 306 6.86 6.59 10.32
C TYR A 306 7.81 5.69 9.51
N GLY A 307 7.69 5.68 8.17
CA GLY A 307 8.61 4.99 7.27
C GLY A 307 10.09 5.37 7.47
N SER A 308 10.39 6.67 7.63
CA SER A 308 11.75 7.15 7.94
C SER A 308 12.24 6.81 9.34
N ARG A 309 11.33 6.48 10.27
CA ARG A 309 11.64 6.20 11.68
C ARG A 309 11.76 4.70 11.97
N ARG A 310 11.77 3.84 10.95
CA ARG A 310 11.87 2.38 11.09
C ARG A 310 13.13 1.87 11.79
N GLY A 311 14.23 2.64 11.75
CA GLY A 311 15.44 2.39 12.56
C GLY A 311 15.33 2.83 14.03
N ASN A 312 14.13 3.14 14.52
CA ASN A 312 13.89 3.59 15.90
C ASN A 312 12.64 2.89 16.45
N ASP A 313 12.84 1.79 17.17
CA ASP A 313 11.79 0.97 17.80
C ASP A 313 10.86 1.82 18.69
N ALA A 314 11.40 2.79 19.43
CA ALA A 314 10.64 3.63 20.35
C ALA A 314 9.61 4.49 19.61
N VAL A 315 9.87 4.92 18.37
CA VAL A 315 8.87 5.58 17.51
C VAL A 315 7.94 4.54 16.87
N MET A 316 8.46 3.42 16.37
CA MET A 316 7.64 2.42 15.66
C MET A 316 6.64 1.71 16.57
N ALA A 317 7.01 1.32 17.79
CA ALA A 317 6.09 0.77 18.79
C ALA A 317 4.98 1.77 19.14
N ARG A 318 5.30 3.07 19.19
CA ARG A 318 4.33 4.17 19.40
C ARG A 318 3.50 4.52 18.16
N GLY A 319 3.91 4.04 16.99
CA GLY A 319 3.18 4.12 15.72
C GLY A 319 2.36 2.87 15.40
N THR A 320 2.59 1.75 16.10
CA THR A 320 1.87 0.50 15.90
C THR A 320 0.41 0.69 16.29
N PHE A 321 -0.52 0.33 15.40
CA PHE A 321 -1.96 0.64 15.47
C PHE A 321 -2.32 2.14 15.57
N ALA A 322 -1.39 3.05 15.27
CA ALA A 322 -1.62 4.50 15.32
C ALA A 322 -2.31 5.08 14.07
N ASN A 323 -2.76 4.23 13.13
CA ASN A 323 -3.48 4.68 11.94
C ASN A 323 -4.86 5.23 12.32
N ILE A 324 -5.15 6.47 11.94
CA ILE A 324 -6.38 7.18 12.33
C ILE A 324 -7.67 6.51 11.85
N ARG A 325 -7.59 5.63 10.83
CA ARG A 325 -8.71 4.89 10.23
C ARG A 325 -8.92 3.49 10.80
N LEU A 326 -8.10 3.06 11.77
CA LEU A 326 -8.25 1.76 12.44
C LEU A 326 -9.66 1.62 13.04
N PHE A 327 -10.44 0.66 12.55
CA PHE A 327 -11.75 0.34 13.12
C PHE A 327 -11.61 -0.76 14.17
N ASN A 328 -11.85 -0.40 15.43
CA ASN A 328 -11.81 -1.31 16.57
C ASN A 328 -13.25 -1.61 17.03
N LYS A 329 -13.68 -2.88 16.98
CA LYS A 329 -15.02 -3.33 17.39
C LYS A 329 -15.32 -2.93 18.85
N PHE A 330 -14.32 -2.83 19.74
CA PHE A 330 -14.52 -2.32 21.11
C PHE A 330 -15.01 -0.87 21.18
N LEU A 331 -14.79 -0.07 20.13
CA LEU A 331 -15.13 1.35 20.07
C LEU A 331 -16.24 1.67 19.06
N ASN A 332 -16.60 0.72 18.19
CA ASN A 332 -17.54 0.84 17.07
C ASN A 332 -17.35 2.10 16.20
N LYS A 333 -16.09 2.55 16.04
CA LYS A 333 -15.70 3.67 15.18
C LYS A 333 -14.24 3.59 14.78
N GLN A 334 -13.87 4.36 13.76
CA GLN A 334 -12.47 4.58 13.40
C GLN A 334 -11.78 5.41 14.49
N ALA A 335 -10.78 4.82 15.15
CA ALA A 335 -9.91 5.50 16.11
C ALA A 335 -8.61 4.69 16.34
N PRO A 336 -7.43 5.34 16.42
CA PRO A 336 -6.17 4.70 16.79
C PRO A 336 -6.09 4.52 18.32
N ARG A 337 -7.06 3.78 18.88
CA ARG A 337 -7.29 3.62 20.32
C ARG A 337 -7.90 2.25 20.63
N THR A 338 -7.84 1.87 21.90
CA THR A 338 -8.53 0.70 22.45
C THR A 338 -8.99 0.98 23.88
N ILE A 339 -9.75 0.05 24.46
CA ILE A 339 -10.07 0.05 25.90
C ILE A 339 -8.86 -0.53 26.63
N HIS A 340 -8.31 0.18 27.61
CA HIS A 340 -7.23 -0.36 28.45
C HIS A 340 -7.84 -1.31 29.48
N LEU A 341 -7.50 -2.59 29.37
CA LEU A 341 -7.69 -3.60 30.41
C LEU A 341 -6.38 -3.71 31.22
N PRO A 342 -6.40 -3.72 32.57
CA PRO A 342 -5.18 -3.76 33.37
C PRO A 342 -4.39 -5.05 33.15
N SER A 343 -3.13 -4.93 32.71
CA SER A 343 -2.22 -6.04 32.41
C SER A 343 -0.81 -5.67 32.87
N GLU A 344 -0.14 -6.59 33.56
CA GLU A 344 1.28 -6.46 33.91
C GLU A 344 2.21 -6.82 32.74
N GLU A 345 1.76 -7.72 31.85
CA GLU A 345 2.47 -8.05 30.62
C GLU A 345 2.27 -7.00 29.52
N THR A 346 3.30 -6.82 28.70
CA THR A 346 3.29 -5.94 27.52
C THR A 346 3.72 -6.67 26.25
N GLY A 347 3.15 -6.26 25.12
CA GLY A 347 3.40 -6.83 23.79
C GLY A 347 2.43 -7.95 23.40
N ILE A 348 2.22 -8.14 22.10
CA ILE A 348 1.34 -9.17 21.54
C ILE A 348 2.13 -10.48 21.41
N LYS A 349 1.60 -11.58 21.99
CA LYS A 349 2.21 -12.92 21.92
C LYS A 349 1.58 -13.81 20.84
N ALA A 350 0.29 -13.63 20.59
CA ALA A 350 -0.48 -14.33 19.57
C ALA A 350 -1.47 -13.38 18.89
N VAL A 351 -1.88 -13.73 17.67
CA VAL A 351 -3.02 -13.14 16.96
C VAL A 351 -3.98 -14.28 16.65
N LEU A 352 -5.30 -14.04 16.74
CA LEU A 352 -6.33 -15.00 16.33
C LEU A 352 -7.20 -14.35 15.24
N ALA A 353 -7.34 -15.03 14.09
CA ALA A 353 -8.05 -14.51 12.92
C ALA A 353 -8.75 -15.62 12.12
N GLU A 354 -9.68 -15.24 11.26
CA GLU A 354 -10.39 -16.17 10.35
C GLU A 354 -9.53 -16.54 9.13
N SER A 355 -8.61 -15.66 8.72
CA SER A 355 -7.60 -15.94 7.70
C SER A 355 -6.43 -14.95 7.80
N TYR A 356 -5.32 -15.26 7.11
CA TYR A 356 -4.15 -14.38 7.03
C TYR A 356 -3.67 -14.16 5.59
N GLU A 357 -3.35 -12.91 5.30
CA GLU A 357 -2.51 -12.57 4.14
C GLU A 357 -1.11 -13.19 4.26
N ARG A 358 -0.65 -13.83 3.18
CA ARG A 358 0.51 -14.76 3.20
C ARG A 358 1.75 -14.14 3.85
N ILE A 359 2.10 -12.92 3.43
CA ILE A 359 3.30 -12.21 3.91
C ILE A 359 3.13 -11.77 5.37
N HIS A 360 1.91 -11.38 5.79
CA HIS A 360 1.69 -10.99 7.17
C HIS A 360 1.83 -12.17 8.12
N ARG A 361 1.29 -13.35 7.76
CA ARG A 361 1.48 -14.60 8.51
C ARG A 361 2.95 -14.93 8.72
N SER A 362 3.74 -14.98 7.64
CA SER A 362 5.18 -15.27 7.72
C SER A 362 5.95 -14.22 8.54
N ASN A 363 5.53 -12.95 8.53
CA ASN A 363 6.12 -11.91 9.37
C ASN A 363 5.79 -12.11 10.86
N LEU A 364 4.59 -12.58 11.23
CA LEU A 364 4.24 -12.90 12.63
C LEU A 364 5.14 -14.03 13.16
N VAL A 365 5.23 -15.14 12.41
CA VAL A 365 6.15 -16.25 12.69
C VAL A 365 7.61 -15.75 12.79
N GLY A 366 8.02 -14.89 11.86
CA GLY A 366 9.34 -14.27 11.82
C GLY A 366 9.66 -13.40 13.05
N MET A 367 8.65 -12.90 13.76
CA MET A 367 8.79 -12.14 15.01
C MET A 367 8.50 -12.98 16.26
N GLY A 368 8.31 -14.30 16.13
CA GLY A 368 7.98 -15.19 17.26
C GLY A 368 6.55 -15.06 17.78
N ILE A 369 5.68 -14.32 17.08
CA ILE A 369 4.26 -14.16 17.42
C ILE A 369 3.48 -15.32 16.80
N ILE A 370 2.63 -15.96 17.59
CA ILE A 370 1.85 -17.13 17.15
C ILE A 370 0.67 -16.66 16.27
N PRO A 371 0.57 -17.05 14.99
CA PRO A 371 -0.65 -16.88 14.22
C PRO A 371 -1.61 -18.04 14.53
N LEU A 372 -2.81 -17.73 14.99
CA LEU A 372 -3.88 -18.69 15.30
C LEU A 372 -5.04 -18.47 14.33
N GLU A 373 -5.56 -19.56 13.79
CA GLU A 373 -6.65 -19.55 12.83
C GLU A 373 -7.85 -20.32 13.39
N TYR A 374 -9.05 -19.71 13.34
CA TYR A 374 -10.29 -20.40 13.68
C TYR A 374 -10.49 -21.65 12.80
N LEU A 375 -11.24 -22.65 13.27
CA LEU A 375 -11.54 -23.81 12.43
C LEU A 375 -12.54 -23.43 11.31
N PRO A 376 -12.61 -24.18 10.19
CA PRO A 376 -13.46 -23.81 9.06
C PRO A 376 -14.95 -23.69 9.44
N GLY A 377 -15.50 -22.48 9.35
CA GLY A 377 -16.88 -22.15 9.76
C GLY A 377 -16.99 -21.50 11.15
N GLU A 378 -15.92 -21.47 11.93
CA GLU A 378 -15.84 -20.72 13.18
C GLU A 378 -15.37 -19.28 12.95
N THR A 379 -15.97 -18.33 13.68
CA THR A 379 -15.61 -16.92 13.71
C THR A 379 -15.69 -16.41 15.13
N ALA A 380 -15.23 -15.18 15.39
CA ALA A 380 -15.45 -14.55 16.70
C ALA A 380 -16.94 -14.48 17.06
N ASP A 381 -17.80 -14.19 16.08
CA ASP A 381 -19.23 -14.00 16.30
C ASP A 381 -19.97 -15.35 16.46
N SER A 382 -19.61 -16.41 15.72
CA SER A 382 -20.23 -17.74 15.89
C SER A 382 -19.75 -18.45 17.17
N LEU A 383 -18.54 -18.16 17.63
CA LEU A 383 -18.04 -18.57 18.94
C LEU A 383 -18.48 -17.62 20.08
N GLY A 384 -19.21 -16.53 19.78
CA GLY A 384 -19.73 -15.60 20.79
C GLY A 384 -18.64 -14.88 21.61
N LEU A 385 -17.46 -14.67 21.01
CA LEU A 385 -16.29 -14.08 21.64
C LEU A 385 -16.39 -12.56 21.63
N THR A 386 -16.50 -11.94 22.81
CA THR A 386 -16.58 -10.46 22.91
C THR A 386 -15.21 -9.79 22.83
N GLY A 387 -14.14 -10.52 23.14
CA GLY A 387 -12.79 -9.99 23.35
C GLY A 387 -12.59 -9.37 24.73
N ARG A 388 -13.52 -9.56 25.66
CA ARG A 388 -13.40 -9.10 27.07
C ARG A 388 -12.98 -10.21 28.02
N GLU A 389 -13.00 -11.45 27.53
CA GLU A 389 -12.54 -12.65 28.22
C GLU A 389 -11.00 -12.65 28.31
N ARG A 390 -10.44 -13.42 29.25
CA ARG A 390 -8.99 -13.68 29.33
C ARG A 390 -8.67 -15.02 28.69
N TYR A 391 -7.66 -15.05 27.83
CA TYR A 391 -7.33 -16.17 26.94
C TYR A 391 -6.08 -16.90 27.42
N THR A 392 -6.24 -18.17 27.78
CA THR A 392 -5.13 -19.10 28.05
C THR A 392 -4.94 -20.01 26.83
N ILE A 393 -3.73 -19.98 26.26
CA ILE A 393 -3.32 -20.72 25.07
C ILE A 393 -2.22 -21.70 25.51
N THR A 394 -2.58 -22.98 25.64
CA THR A 394 -1.65 -24.03 26.02
C THR A 394 -0.80 -24.44 24.82
N ILE A 395 0.52 -24.35 24.96
CA ILE A 395 1.49 -24.76 23.94
C ILE A 395 2.06 -26.11 24.39
N PRO A 396 1.72 -27.22 23.70
CA PRO A 396 2.26 -28.54 24.02
C PRO A 396 3.71 -28.68 23.52
N ASP A 397 4.38 -29.72 24.01
CA ASP A 397 5.69 -30.18 23.56
C ASP A 397 5.61 -31.70 23.39
N PRO A 398 5.84 -32.28 22.19
CA PRO A 398 6.28 -31.63 20.95
C PRO A 398 5.18 -30.82 20.23
N LEU A 399 5.62 -29.89 19.37
CA LEU A 399 4.78 -29.21 18.37
C LEU A 399 4.89 -29.88 16.99
N THR A 400 3.82 -29.78 16.17
CA THR A 400 3.83 -30.21 14.77
C THR A 400 3.23 -29.12 13.86
N PRO A 401 3.58 -29.07 12.56
CA PRO A 401 3.01 -28.09 11.64
C PRO A 401 1.47 -28.17 11.59
N ARG A 402 0.81 -27.01 11.58
CA ARG A 402 -0.66 -26.87 11.57
C ARG A 402 -1.41 -27.60 12.71
N MET A 403 -0.73 -27.88 13.82
CA MET A 403 -1.35 -28.44 15.03
C MET A 403 -2.58 -27.62 15.46
N ILE A 404 -3.65 -28.32 15.81
CA ILE A 404 -4.83 -27.73 16.46
C ILE A 404 -4.57 -27.76 17.97
N ILE A 405 -4.83 -26.63 18.64
CA ILE A 405 -4.66 -26.48 20.10
C ILE A 405 -5.96 -25.98 20.74
N ASP A 406 -6.13 -26.31 22.02
CA ASP A 406 -7.22 -25.79 22.85
C ASP A 406 -6.90 -24.38 23.35
N ILE A 407 -7.87 -23.48 23.20
CA ILE A 407 -7.88 -22.16 23.82
C ILE A 407 -8.95 -22.17 24.91
N LYS A 408 -8.57 -21.78 26.12
CA LYS A 408 -9.45 -21.72 27.30
C LYS A 408 -9.70 -20.27 27.69
N LEU A 409 -10.95 -19.95 27.98
CA LEU A 409 -11.38 -18.66 28.49
C LEU A 409 -11.60 -18.74 29.99
N ASP A 410 -11.40 -17.63 30.70
CA ASP A 410 -11.69 -17.53 32.13
C ASP A 410 -13.18 -17.63 32.50
N SER A 411 -14.07 -17.49 31.50
CA SER A 411 -15.49 -17.85 31.60
C SER A 411 -15.75 -19.37 31.65
N GLY A 412 -14.72 -20.21 31.59
CA GLY A 412 -14.82 -21.67 31.56
C GLY A 412 -15.12 -22.25 30.17
N LYS A 413 -15.41 -21.42 29.18
CA LYS A 413 -15.58 -21.84 27.78
C LYS A 413 -14.21 -22.21 27.17
N SER A 414 -14.18 -23.26 26.36
CA SER A 414 -13.05 -23.60 25.49
C SER A 414 -13.48 -23.73 24.03
N PHE A 415 -12.55 -23.49 23.12
CA PHE A 415 -12.68 -23.74 21.68
C PHE A 415 -11.30 -24.10 21.11
N GLN A 416 -11.23 -24.47 19.83
CA GLN A 416 -9.99 -24.90 19.20
C GLN A 416 -9.51 -23.91 18.13
N ALA A 417 -8.20 -23.84 17.92
CA ALA A 417 -7.60 -23.04 16.86
C ALA A 417 -6.39 -23.75 16.25
N ARG A 418 -6.17 -23.55 14.96
CA ARG A 418 -5.00 -24.04 14.23
C ARG A 418 -3.82 -23.10 14.44
N MET A 419 -2.71 -23.61 14.98
CA MET A 419 -1.43 -22.90 14.98
C MET A 419 -0.90 -22.82 13.55
N ARG A 420 -0.87 -21.63 12.96
CA ARG A 420 -0.49 -21.41 11.56
C ARG A 420 1.04 -21.30 11.34
N PHE A 421 1.78 -22.20 11.99
CA PHE A 421 3.11 -22.63 11.56
C PHE A 421 2.92 -23.71 10.48
N ASP A 422 3.21 -23.38 9.23
CA ASP A 422 2.90 -24.23 8.07
C ASP A 422 4.00 -25.28 7.77
N THR A 423 5.19 -25.17 8.38
CA THR A 423 6.34 -26.07 8.17
C THR A 423 7.19 -26.21 9.44
N ASP A 424 8.05 -27.23 9.49
CA ASP A 424 8.99 -27.45 10.60
C ASP A 424 10.05 -26.34 10.70
N VAL A 425 10.37 -25.69 9.57
CA VAL A 425 11.23 -24.50 9.54
C VAL A 425 10.57 -23.33 10.28
N GLU A 426 9.26 -23.16 10.15
CA GLU A 426 8.50 -22.14 10.88
C GLU A 426 8.33 -22.48 12.37
N LEU A 427 8.18 -23.76 12.72
CA LEU A 427 8.30 -24.21 14.12
C LEU A 427 9.68 -23.90 14.69
N THR A 428 10.74 -24.16 13.91
CA THR A 428 12.12 -23.85 14.33
C THR A 428 12.27 -22.34 14.58
N TYR A 429 11.72 -21.48 13.71
CA TYR A 429 11.69 -20.02 13.98
C TYR A 429 10.93 -19.70 15.27
N PHE A 430 9.79 -20.35 15.55
CA PHE A 430 9.03 -20.16 16.78
C PHE A 430 9.76 -20.62 18.04
N HIS A 431 10.37 -21.80 18.06
CA HIS A 431 11.21 -22.26 19.17
C HIS A 431 12.41 -21.33 19.43
N HIS A 432 12.89 -20.62 18.40
CA HIS A 432 13.93 -19.61 18.53
C HIS A 432 13.36 -18.22 18.91
N GLY A 433 12.04 -18.01 18.90
CA GLY A 433 11.40 -16.72 19.19
C GLY A 433 11.49 -15.71 18.04
N GLY A 434 11.59 -16.18 16.80
CA GLY A 434 11.59 -15.39 15.55
C GLY A 434 12.62 -15.88 14.53
N ILE A 435 12.45 -15.52 13.25
CA ILE A 435 13.40 -15.83 12.18
C ILE A 435 14.73 -15.10 12.39
N LEU A 436 14.70 -13.85 12.86
CA LEU A 436 15.92 -13.14 13.20
C LEU A 436 16.64 -13.85 14.34
N ASN A 437 15.92 -14.34 15.36
CA ASN A 437 16.54 -15.17 16.40
C ASN A 437 17.05 -16.51 15.84
N TYR A 438 16.38 -17.14 14.87
CA TYR A 438 16.87 -18.38 14.24
C TYR A 438 18.15 -18.17 13.45
N MET A 439 18.13 -17.22 12.51
CA MET A 439 19.30 -16.83 11.73
C MET A 439 20.41 -16.35 12.66
N ILE A 440 20.04 -15.59 13.72
CA ILE A 440 20.94 -15.22 14.80
C ILE A 440 21.65 -16.48 15.28
N ARG A 441 20.93 -17.44 15.83
CA ARG A 441 21.52 -18.58 16.55
C ARG A 441 22.35 -19.50 15.65
N LYS A 442 21.87 -19.73 14.42
CA LYS A 442 22.52 -20.60 13.43
C LYS A 442 23.92 -20.14 13.01
N MET A 443 24.12 -18.85 12.80
CA MET A 443 25.30 -18.31 12.08
C MET A 443 26.55 -18.14 12.96
N SER A 444 26.70 -18.92 14.04
CA SER A 444 27.95 -19.06 14.82
C SER A 444 28.06 -20.44 15.48
N GLY A 445 27.39 -21.45 14.92
CA GLY A 445 27.58 -22.85 15.33
C GLY A 445 27.13 -23.20 16.75
N LYS A 446 26.04 -22.57 17.24
CA LYS A 446 25.35 -22.94 18.49
C LYS A 446 23.83 -23.00 18.33
#